data_AF-D2W506-F1
#
_entry.id   AF-D2W506-F1
#
_cell.length_a   1.000
_cell.length_b   1.000
_cell.length_c   1.000
_cell.angle_alpha   90.00
_cell.angle_beta   90.00
_cell.angle_gamma   90.00
#
_symmetry.space_group_name_H-M   'P 1'
#
loop_
_entity.id
_entity.type
_entity.pdbx_description
1 polymer ?
#
loop_
_entity_poly.entity_id
_entity_poly.type
_entity_poly.pdbx_seq_one_letter_code
_entity_poly.pdbx_strand_id
1 'polypeptide(L)'
;MFSSSNRIFRVLGKKNLSQISTNTTQKRLLNLHEYQAQDLFRSYDISVPRGKVLTSATETKKACTELGNHVDYIVKAQVLAGGRGRGKFKSGLKGGVQKALSIGEAEDYVSKMLGQVLVTKQTGAEGKPCNKVYVQERLYARRELYLAILLDRQSGGPVLIGSTQGGMAIEDVARESPEEIHTIPISVKEGLHKSQAEGLARKLGFRDELLDQAVDQITKLYNLFMKTDSVLLEINPLIETADGKVICADAKVNIDDNAFFRQKELFALKDITQEDPRDVRAAKYDLNYIGLDGNIGCIVNGAGLAMATMDIIKLYGEDSMMEALGIVSFLRKTGAEEFAMEIGEISGASSKLIFVKRTKQNQFLN
;
A
#
# COMPACT_ATOMS: atom_id res chain seq x y z
N MET A 1 -59.50 -29.81 5.71
CA MET A 1 -58.97 -28.44 5.80
C MET A 1 -57.54 -28.52 6.29
N PHE A 2 -56.55 -28.27 5.43
CA PHE A 2 -55.40 -27.40 5.69
C PHE A 2 -54.61 -27.31 4.38
N SER A 3 -54.82 -26.17 3.75
CA SER A 3 -54.32 -25.77 2.45
C SER A 3 -52.84 -25.38 2.56
N SER A 4 -52.03 -25.93 1.66
CA SER A 4 -51.09 -25.19 0.81
C SER A 4 -50.52 -23.88 1.38
N SER A 5 -49.29 -23.95 1.92
CA SER A 5 -48.35 -22.82 2.02
C SER A 5 -46.93 -23.34 2.28
N ASN A 6 -46.30 -23.89 1.24
CA ASN A 6 -44.86 -24.19 1.25
C ASN A 6 -44.30 -24.24 -0.19
N ARG A 7 -44.61 -23.21 -0.99
CA ARG A 7 -44.16 -23.06 -2.39
C ARG A 7 -43.65 -21.65 -2.72
N ILE A 8 -42.83 -21.05 -1.84
CA ILE A 8 -42.13 -19.79 -2.17
C ILE A 8 -40.59 -19.89 -2.00
N PHE A 9 -40.04 -21.02 -1.55
CA PHE A 9 -38.57 -21.20 -1.41
C PHE A 9 -37.89 -22.07 -2.48
N ARG A 10 -38.44 -22.13 -3.70
CA ARG A 10 -37.88 -23.02 -4.75
C ARG A 10 -37.74 -22.39 -6.14
N VAL A 11 -37.41 -21.10 -6.21
CA VAL A 11 -36.87 -20.45 -7.41
C VAL A 11 -35.72 -19.52 -7.02
N LEU A 12 -34.67 -20.09 -6.43
CA LEU A 12 -33.34 -19.48 -6.44
C LEU A 12 -32.43 -20.54 -7.07
N GLY A 13 -32.46 -20.55 -8.41
CA GLY A 13 -31.55 -21.33 -9.20
C GLY A 13 -30.12 -20.95 -8.84
N LYS A 14 -29.27 -21.98 -8.77
CA LYS A 14 -27.81 -21.90 -8.71
C LYS A 14 -27.29 -20.95 -9.81
N LYS A 15 -27.26 -19.65 -9.55
CA LYS A 15 -26.41 -18.70 -10.25
C LYS A 15 -25.17 -18.48 -9.40
N ASN A 16 -24.03 -18.55 -10.07
CA ASN A 16 -22.68 -18.55 -9.51
C ASN A 16 -22.46 -17.48 -8.42
N LEU A 17 -22.38 -17.92 -7.17
CA LEU A 17 -21.88 -17.12 -6.04
C LEU A 17 -20.34 -17.03 -6.02
N SER A 18 -19.66 -17.48 -7.08
CA SER A 18 -18.20 -17.58 -7.15
C SER A 18 -17.48 -16.29 -7.59
N GLN A 19 -18.11 -15.13 -7.51
CA GLN A 19 -17.48 -13.83 -7.84
C GLN A 19 -17.70 -12.72 -6.78
N ILE A 20 -18.07 -13.07 -5.56
CA ILE A 20 -18.13 -12.09 -4.45
C ILE A 20 -16.80 -12.13 -3.69
N SER A 21 -15.81 -11.40 -4.19
CA SER A 21 -14.67 -10.98 -3.37
C SER A 21 -13.91 -9.84 -4.05
N THR A 22 -14.38 -8.62 -3.81
CA THR A 22 -13.48 -7.48 -3.61
C THR A 22 -13.84 -6.89 -2.26
N ASN A 23 -13.32 -7.49 -1.18
CA ASN A 23 -13.32 -6.87 0.14
C ASN A 23 -12.39 -5.66 0.10
N THR A 24 -12.87 -4.57 -0.49
CA THR A 24 -12.19 -3.28 -0.48
C THR A 24 -12.50 -2.61 0.85
N THR A 25 -12.03 -3.21 1.95
CA THR A 25 -11.98 -2.50 3.22
C THR A 25 -10.95 -1.39 3.07
N GLN A 26 -11.36 -0.13 3.22
CA GLN A 26 -10.45 1.01 3.24
C GLN A 26 -9.41 0.76 4.34
N LYS A 27 -8.18 0.41 3.94
CA LYS A 27 -7.04 0.36 4.84
C LYS A 27 -6.50 1.78 4.93
N ARG A 28 -6.94 2.49 5.96
CA ARG A 28 -6.33 3.74 6.37
C ARG A 28 -5.01 3.37 7.03
N LEU A 29 -3.95 3.44 6.24
CA LEU A 29 -2.59 3.19 6.68
C LEU A 29 -1.74 4.34 6.17
N LEU A 30 -0.96 4.94 7.06
CA LEU A 30 0.11 5.83 6.67
C LEU A 30 1.10 5.05 5.82
N ASN A 31 1.24 5.48 4.57
CA ASN A 31 2.21 4.96 3.63
C ASN A 31 3.41 5.90 3.59
N LEU A 32 4.62 5.37 3.80
CA LEU A 32 5.85 6.14 3.63
C LEU A 32 6.35 6.04 2.20
N HIS A 33 6.89 7.14 1.68
CA HIS A 33 7.69 7.09 0.46
C HIS A 33 8.98 6.31 0.71
N GLU A 34 9.58 5.78 -0.36
CA GLU A 34 10.82 5.00 -0.24
C GLU A 34 11.94 5.79 0.45
N TYR A 35 12.14 7.06 0.08
CA TYR A 35 13.18 7.88 0.73
C TYR A 35 12.91 8.06 2.25
N GLN A 36 11.65 8.21 2.66
CA GLN A 36 11.26 8.33 4.07
C GLN A 36 11.48 7.02 4.82
N ALA A 37 11.12 5.89 4.20
CA ALA A 37 11.40 4.57 4.75
C ALA A 37 12.90 4.34 4.91
N GLN A 38 13.72 4.73 3.93
CA GLN A 38 15.17 4.60 4.03
C GLN A 38 15.80 5.54 5.05
N ASP A 39 15.30 6.77 5.19
CA ASP A 39 15.73 7.69 6.26
C ASP A 39 15.43 7.09 7.64
N LEU A 40 14.23 6.52 7.81
CA LEU A 40 13.84 5.79 9.00
C LEU A 40 14.75 4.59 9.24
N PHE A 41 15.04 3.78 8.21
CA PHE A 41 15.94 2.62 8.32
C PHE A 41 17.35 3.01 8.77
N ARG A 42 17.89 4.12 8.25
CA ARG A 42 19.21 4.63 8.69
C ARG A 42 19.22 5.00 10.17
N SER A 43 18.12 5.53 10.71
CA SER A 43 18.03 5.84 12.15
C SER A 43 18.02 4.59 13.06
N TYR A 44 17.85 3.40 12.47
CA TYR A 44 17.86 2.10 13.15
C TYR A 44 19.08 1.24 12.75
N ASP A 45 20.10 1.85 12.15
CA ASP A 45 21.32 1.16 11.67
C ASP A 45 21.03 0.02 10.69
N ILE A 46 19.95 0.13 9.91
CA ILE A 46 19.60 -0.77 8.81
C ILE A 46 20.31 -0.27 7.55
N SER A 47 20.94 -1.18 6.83
CA SER A 47 21.76 -0.84 5.68
C SER A 47 20.87 -0.56 4.46
N VAL A 48 20.97 0.64 3.91
CA VAL A 48 20.28 1.11 2.70
C VAL A 48 21.27 1.84 1.80
N PRO A 49 21.01 1.94 0.48
CA PRO A 49 21.86 2.74 -0.42
C PRO A 49 21.89 4.21 -0.01
N ARG A 50 23.01 4.88 -0.31
CA ARG A 50 23.08 6.34 -0.21
C ARG A 50 22.20 6.95 -1.30
N GLY A 51 21.46 8.00 -0.94
CA GLY A 51 20.62 8.72 -1.89
C GLY A 51 20.19 10.10 -1.41
N LYS A 52 19.67 10.89 -2.33
CA LYS A 52 19.18 12.25 -2.12
C LYS A 52 17.83 12.43 -2.79
N VAL A 53 16.86 12.92 -2.03
CA VAL A 53 15.54 13.29 -2.54
C VAL A 53 15.61 14.69 -3.13
N LEU A 54 15.00 14.86 -4.30
CA LEU A 54 14.98 16.10 -5.07
C LEU A 54 13.55 16.57 -5.24
N THR A 55 13.36 17.87 -5.03
CA THR A 55 12.10 18.59 -5.37
C THR A 55 12.28 19.51 -6.57
N SER A 56 13.52 19.74 -7.00
CA SER A 56 13.84 20.52 -8.19
C SER A 56 14.88 19.80 -9.04
N ALA A 57 14.73 19.85 -10.36
CA ALA A 57 15.71 19.27 -11.29
C ALA A 57 17.07 19.97 -11.20
N THR A 58 17.13 21.24 -10.79
CA THR A 58 18.39 22.00 -10.64
C THR A 58 19.29 21.48 -9.52
N GLU A 59 18.75 20.71 -8.58
CA GLU A 59 19.50 20.13 -7.46
C GLU A 59 20.27 18.86 -7.87
N THR A 60 19.95 18.28 -9.03
CA THR A 60 20.45 16.95 -9.46
C THR A 60 21.96 16.89 -9.51
N LYS A 61 22.63 17.87 -10.16
CA LYS A 61 24.09 17.90 -10.25
C LYS A 61 24.76 17.87 -8.87
N LYS A 62 24.25 18.67 -7.94
CA LYS A 62 24.77 18.73 -6.56
C LYS A 62 24.58 17.39 -5.86
N ALA A 63 23.38 16.81 -5.94
CA ALA A 63 23.10 15.51 -5.33
C ALA A 63 23.98 14.39 -5.88
N CYS A 64 24.15 14.31 -7.21
CA CYS A 64 25.05 13.34 -7.83
C CYS A 64 26.51 13.53 -7.40
N THR A 65 26.97 14.79 -7.32
CA THR A 65 28.33 15.11 -6.85
C THR A 65 28.55 14.64 -5.40
N GLU A 66 27.55 14.81 -4.52
CA GLU A 66 27.61 14.33 -3.12
C GLU A 66 27.61 12.80 -3.01
N LEU A 67 26.97 12.09 -3.95
CA LEU A 67 26.99 10.62 -4.01
C LEU A 67 28.31 10.08 -4.59
N GLY A 68 28.95 10.87 -5.45
CA GLY A 68 30.28 10.63 -6.03
C GLY A 68 30.27 10.73 -7.55
N ASN A 69 31.20 11.49 -8.15
CA ASN A 69 31.19 11.80 -9.58
C ASN A 69 31.36 10.60 -10.54
N HIS A 70 31.77 9.44 -10.05
CA HIS A 70 32.11 8.25 -10.86
C HIS A 70 31.31 7.02 -10.45
N VAL A 71 30.10 7.21 -9.91
CA VAL A 71 29.16 6.11 -9.64
C VAL A 71 28.01 6.16 -10.65
N ASP A 72 27.48 4.98 -10.98
CA ASP A 72 26.18 4.87 -11.63
C ASP A 72 25.08 5.27 -10.62
N TYR A 73 24.00 5.85 -11.11
CA TYR A 73 22.86 6.27 -10.30
C TYR A 73 21.59 5.48 -10.63
N ILE A 74 20.72 5.36 -9.65
CA ILE A 74 19.33 4.95 -9.83
C ILE A 74 18.43 6.15 -9.54
N VAL A 75 17.64 6.55 -10.52
CA VAL A 75 16.68 7.65 -10.42
C VAL A 75 15.28 7.05 -10.27
N LYS A 76 14.65 7.26 -9.10
CA LYS A 76 13.37 6.66 -8.73
C LYS A 76 12.29 7.72 -8.48
N ALA A 77 11.19 7.62 -9.21
CA ALA A 77 9.98 8.37 -8.94
C ALA A 77 9.45 8.06 -7.53
N GLN A 78 9.16 9.09 -6.73
CA GLN A 78 8.57 8.92 -5.40
C GLN A 78 7.06 9.06 -5.51
N VAL A 79 6.41 7.90 -5.60
CA VAL A 79 4.97 7.73 -5.72
C VAL A 79 4.55 6.60 -4.80
N LEU A 80 3.47 6.79 -4.02
CA LEU A 80 2.94 5.78 -3.10
C LEU A 80 2.12 4.72 -3.86
N ALA A 81 2.82 3.93 -4.68
CA ALA A 81 2.34 2.77 -5.39
C ALA A 81 3.51 1.85 -5.76
N GLY A 82 3.28 0.54 -5.77
CA GLY A 82 4.23 -0.46 -6.26
C GLY A 82 4.30 -0.51 -7.78
N GLY A 83 5.27 -1.27 -8.32
CA GLY A 83 5.39 -1.50 -9.76
C GLY A 83 5.91 -0.30 -10.57
N ARG A 84 6.54 0.67 -9.91
CA ARG A 84 7.08 1.91 -10.51
C ARG A 84 7.99 1.62 -11.71
N GLY A 85 8.86 0.62 -11.61
CA GLY A 85 9.78 0.24 -12.70
C GLY A 85 9.08 -0.15 -14.01
N ARG A 86 7.89 -0.77 -13.93
CA ARG A 86 7.05 -1.12 -15.10
C ARG A 86 6.01 -0.06 -15.44
N GLY A 87 5.93 1.03 -14.67
CA GLY A 87 4.99 2.11 -14.88
C GLY A 87 5.31 2.94 -16.13
N LYS A 88 4.40 3.85 -16.48
CA LYS A 88 4.57 4.80 -17.59
C LYS A 88 4.09 6.17 -17.16
N PHE A 89 4.88 7.19 -17.43
CA PHE A 89 4.46 8.57 -17.23
C PHE A 89 3.50 9.00 -18.34
N LYS A 90 2.52 9.86 -17.99
CA LYS A 90 1.62 10.47 -18.98
C LYS A 90 2.36 11.30 -20.03
N SER A 91 3.54 11.84 -19.69
CA SER A 91 4.46 12.52 -20.62
C SER A 91 5.11 11.61 -21.67
N GLY A 92 5.03 10.29 -21.51
CA GLY A 92 5.57 9.30 -22.44
C GLY A 92 6.81 8.54 -21.94
N LEU A 93 7.49 9.02 -20.89
CA LEU A 93 8.62 8.30 -20.28
C LEU A 93 8.15 6.92 -19.76
N LYS A 94 8.87 5.86 -20.14
CA LYS A 94 8.58 4.48 -19.69
C LYS A 94 9.46 4.14 -18.50
N GLY A 95 8.86 3.73 -17.40
CA GLY A 95 9.53 3.33 -16.15
C GLY A 95 9.73 4.51 -15.19
N GLY A 96 9.29 4.32 -13.96
CA GLY A 96 9.54 5.21 -12.81
C GLY A 96 10.85 4.89 -12.07
N VAL A 97 11.66 3.96 -12.57
CA VAL A 97 12.97 3.62 -12.02
C VAL A 97 13.94 3.53 -13.20
N GLN A 98 14.95 4.41 -13.23
CA GLN A 98 15.89 4.54 -14.34
C GLN A 98 17.32 4.38 -13.86
N LYS A 99 18.15 3.74 -14.69
CA LYS A 99 19.60 3.67 -14.49
C LYS A 99 20.23 4.83 -15.25
N ALA A 100 21.04 5.64 -14.57
CA ALA A 100 21.79 6.73 -15.18
C ALA A 100 23.29 6.49 -14.99
N LEU A 101 24.05 6.52 -16.08
CA LEU A 101 25.50 6.29 -16.12
C LEU A 101 26.29 7.59 -16.03
N SER A 102 25.61 8.74 -15.99
CA SER A 102 26.23 10.06 -15.85
C SER A 102 25.29 11.05 -15.15
N ILE A 103 25.87 12.16 -14.68
CA ILE A 103 25.09 13.27 -14.09
C ILE A 103 24.09 13.84 -15.12
N GLY A 104 24.49 13.97 -16.38
CA GLY A 104 23.62 14.49 -17.44
C GLY A 104 22.42 13.59 -17.72
N GLU A 105 22.62 12.26 -17.69
CA GLU A 105 21.50 11.30 -17.78
C GLU A 105 20.57 11.39 -16.55
N ALA A 106 21.14 11.56 -15.35
CA ALA A 106 20.34 11.74 -14.14
C ALA A 106 19.49 13.03 -14.22
N GLU A 107 20.07 14.14 -14.69
CA GLU A 107 19.36 15.41 -14.91
C GLU A 107 18.20 15.24 -15.90
N ASP A 108 18.44 14.55 -17.02
CA ASP A 108 17.41 14.26 -18.02
C ASP A 108 16.25 13.47 -17.41
N TYR A 109 16.53 12.37 -16.70
CA TYR A 109 15.48 11.57 -16.06
C TYR A 109 14.72 12.35 -14.98
N VAL A 110 15.42 13.07 -14.10
CA VAL A 110 14.78 13.87 -13.04
C VAL A 110 13.83 14.91 -13.66
N SER A 111 14.26 15.61 -14.71
CA SER A 111 13.43 16.61 -15.40
C SER A 111 12.17 16.03 -16.04
N LYS A 112 12.25 14.78 -16.54
CA LYS A 112 11.13 14.06 -17.15
C LYS A 112 10.20 13.40 -16.15
N MET A 113 10.61 13.27 -14.89
CA MET A 113 9.81 12.66 -13.82
C MET A 113 9.12 13.72 -12.94
N LEU A 114 9.83 14.77 -12.53
CA LEU A 114 9.30 15.78 -11.60
C LEU A 114 8.08 16.50 -12.18
N GLY A 115 7.03 16.59 -11.36
CA GLY A 115 5.77 17.22 -11.73
C GLY A 115 4.92 16.42 -12.73
N GLN A 116 5.38 15.26 -13.18
CA GLN A 116 4.64 14.39 -14.09
C GLN A 116 3.79 13.38 -13.32
N VAL A 117 2.86 12.75 -14.01
CA VAL A 117 1.98 11.71 -13.45
C VAL A 117 2.46 10.33 -13.88
N LEU A 118 2.76 9.47 -12.89
CA LEU A 118 3.15 8.08 -13.11
C LEU A 118 1.93 7.16 -13.01
N VAL A 119 1.69 6.38 -14.06
CA VAL A 119 0.68 5.33 -14.10
C VAL A 119 1.36 3.98 -13.87
N THR A 120 0.84 3.20 -12.93
CA THR A 120 1.26 1.82 -12.63
C THR A 120 0.04 0.90 -12.62
N LYS A 121 0.26 -0.42 -12.55
CA LYS A 121 -0.83 -1.40 -12.35
C LYS A 121 -1.65 -1.13 -11.08
N GLN A 122 -1.05 -0.52 -10.05
CA GLN A 122 -1.68 -0.27 -8.75
C GLN A 122 -2.38 1.10 -8.64
N THR A 123 -2.13 2.04 -9.57
CA THR A 123 -2.72 3.39 -9.50
C THR A 123 -3.96 3.56 -10.39
N GLY A 124 -4.25 2.60 -11.26
CA GLY A 124 -5.24 2.78 -12.33
C GLY A 124 -4.81 3.85 -13.34
N ALA A 125 -5.73 4.21 -14.25
CA ALA A 125 -5.47 5.13 -15.36
C ALA A 125 -5.17 6.56 -14.93
N GLU A 126 -5.68 6.98 -13.75
CA GLU A 126 -5.42 8.31 -13.22
C GLU A 126 -3.96 8.53 -12.88
N GLY A 127 -3.27 7.48 -12.40
CA GLY A 127 -1.88 7.59 -11.96
C GLY A 127 -1.75 8.36 -10.65
N LYS A 128 -0.52 8.68 -10.28
CA LYS A 128 -0.21 9.53 -9.14
C LYS A 128 0.85 10.57 -9.49
N PRO A 129 0.81 11.77 -8.91
CA PRO A 129 1.77 12.82 -9.20
C PRO A 129 3.15 12.47 -8.62
N CYS A 130 4.20 12.68 -9.40
CA CYS A 130 5.59 12.51 -9.00
C CYS A 130 6.19 13.86 -8.61
N ASN A 131 5.90 14.31 -7.37
CA ASN A 131 6.36 15.60 -6.86
C ASN A 131 7.81 15.58 -6.35
N LYS A 132 8.36 14.37 -6.15
CA LYS A 132 9.71 14.12 -5.65
C LYS A 132 10.36 13.02 -6.47
N VAL A 133 11.67 13.12 -6.65
CA VAL A 133 12.49 12.07 -7.27
C VAL A 133 13.63 11.73 -6.34
N TYR A 134 13.94 10.45 -6.20
CA TYR A 134 15.02 9.97 -5.35
C TYR A 134 16.17 9.46 -6.22
N VAL A 135 17.33 10.09 -6.08
CA VAL A 135 18.56 9.70 -6.77
C VAL A 135 19.44 8.95 -5.79
N GLN A 136 19.76 7.70 -6.09
CA GLN A 136 20.58 6.83 -5.26
C GLN A 136 21.83 6.39 -6.00
N GLU A 137 22.85 5.98 -5.24
CA GLU A 137 23.94 5.19 -5.81
C GLU A 137 23.41 3.85 -6.32
N ARG A 138 23.94 3.37 -7.44
CA ARG A 138 23.63 2.05 -7.95
C ARG A 138 24.38 0.99 -7.16
N LEU A 139 23.63 0.02 -6.65
CA LEU A 139 24.18 -1.21 -6.08
C LEU A 139 24.35 -2.26 -7.18
N TYR A 140 25.49 -2.95 -7.18
CA TYR A 140 25.72 -4.10 -8.05
C TYR A 140 25.38 -5.38 -7.29
N ALA A 141 24.14 -5.82 -7.46
CA ALA A 141 23.60 -7.03 -6.83
C ALA A 141 24.22 -8.29 -7.42
N ARG A 142 24.66 -9.19 -6.55
CA ARG A 142 24.91 -10.60 -6.87
C ARG A 142 23.59 -11.38 -6.83
N ARG A 143 22.74 -11.08 -5.84
CA ARG A 143 21.42 -11.68 -5.66
C ARG A 143 20.42 -10.63 -5.21
N GLU A 144 19.19 -10.78 -5.67
CA GLU A 144 18.04 -10.00 -5.23
C GLU A 144 17.07 -10.95 -4.53
N LEU A 145 16.74 -10.66 -3.29
CA LEU A 145 15.87 -11.46 -2.43
C LEU A 145 14.63 -10.64 -2.05
N TYR A 146 13.60 -11.32 -1.56
CA TYR A 146 12.43 -10.70 -0.98
C TYR A 146 12.41 -10.93 0.53
N LEU A 147 12.07 -9.89 1.30
CA LEU A 147 11.87 -9.98 2.73
C LEU A 147 10.70 -9.08 3.14
N ALA A 148 9.75 -9.59 3.93
CA ALA A 148 8.69 -8.78 4.49
C ALA A 148 8.34 -9.20 5.92
N ILE A 149 7.83 -8.25 6.69
CA ILE A 149 7.21 -8.44 7.99
C ILE A 149 5.81 -7.82 7.89
N LEU A 150 4.78 -8.60 8.20
CA LEU A 150 3.40 -8.09 8.17
C LEU A 150 2.57 -8.67 9.30
N LEU A 151 1.52 -7.97 9.70
CA LEU A 151 0.53 -8.50 10.63
C LEU A 151 -0.40 -9.47 9.91
N ASP A 152 -0.28 -10.75 10.25
CA ASP A 152 -1.12 -11.80 9.71
C ASP A 152 -2.29 -12.10 10.64
N ARG A 153 -3.49 -12.11 10.07
CA ARG A 153 -4.74 -12.35 10.81
C ARG A 153 -4.92 -13.82 11.15
N GLN A 154 -4.34 -14.74 10.37
CA GLN A 154 -4.50 -16.17 10.60
C GLN A 154 -3.68 -16.65 11.81
N SER A 155 -2.43 -16.20 11.90
CA SER A 155 -1.56 -16.45 13.05
C SER A 155 -1.84 -15.54 14.24
N GLY A 156 -2.52 -14.41 14.02
CA GLY A 156 -2.86 -13.44 15.07
C GLY A 156 -1.66 -12.62 15.54
N GLY A 157 -0.68 -12.40 14.67
CA GLY A 157 0.55 -11.68 15.01
C GLY A 157 1.45 -11.39 13.79
N PRO A 158 2.66 -10.87 14.02
CA PRO A 158 3.64 -10.65 12.97
C PRO A 158 4.07 -11.97 12.35
N VAL A 159 4.18 -11.99 11.02
CA VAL A 159 4.85 -13.07 10.27
C VAL A 159 6.02 -12.49 9.51
N LEU A 160 7.13 -13.22 9.53
CA LEU A 160 8.29 -12.96 8.71
C LEU A 160 8.18 -13.79 7.43
N ILE A 161 8.26 -13.14 6.28
CA ILE A 161 8.17 -13.75 4.96
C ILE A 161 9.47 -13.50 4.22
N GLY A 162 10.05 -14.53 3.60
CA GLY A 162 11.18 -14.36 2.71
C GLY A 162 11.09 -15.25 1.48
N SER A 163 11.70 -14.80 0.39
CA SER A 163 11.86 -15.59 -0.83
C SER A 163 13.19 -15.29 -1.52
N THR A 164 13.73 -16.30 -2.21
CA THR A 164 14.83 -16.21 -3.17
C THR A 164 14.45 -15.44 -4.44
N GLN A 165 13.15 -15.25 -4.71
CA GLN A 165 12.63 -14.55 -5.88
C GLN A 165 12.42 -13.05 -5.60
N GLY A 166 13.51 -12.30 -5.42
CA GLY A 166 13.47 -10.84 -5.28
C GLY A 166 13.29 -10.10 -6.61
N GLY A 167 12.95 -8.81 -6.54
CA GLY A 167 12.84 -7.93 -7.73
C GLY A 167 11.56 -8.08 -8.54
N MET A 168 10.65 -8.98 -8.14
CA MET A 168 9.34 -9.19 -8.75
C MET A 168 8.20 -9.07 -7.74
N ALA A 169 6.95 -9.10 -8.22
CA ALA A 169 5.78 -9.04 -7.36
C ALA A 169 5.62 -10.36 -6.61
N ILE A 170 5.60 -10.30 -5.27
CA ILE A 170 5.52 -11.50 -4.43
C ILE A 170 4.21 -12.26 -4.63
N GLU A 171 3.14 -11.58 -5.04
CA GLU A 171 1.85 -12.20 -5.35
C GLU A 171 1.88 -13.09 -6.59
N ASP A 172 2.82 -12.83 -7.51
CA ASP A 172 3.04 -13.67 -8.68
C ASP A 172 3.83 -14.93 -8.26
N VAL A 173 4.87 -14.77 -7.43
CA VAL A 173 5.61 -15.91 -6.83
C VAL A 173 4.68 -16.80 -6.01
N ALA A 174 3.79 -16.22 -5.19
CA ALA A 174 2.85 -16.99 -4.37
C ALA A 174 1.86 -17.82 -5.20
N ARG A 175 1.61 -17.43 -6.46
CA ARG A 175 0.72 -18.13 -7.38
C ARG A 175 1.44 -19.19 -8.20
N GLU A 176 2.65 -18.86 -8.66
CA GLU A 176 3.41 -19.67 -9.61
C GLU A 176 4.36 -20.67 -8.92
N SER A 177 4.96 -20.26 -7.80
CA SER A 177 5.97 -21.02 -7.05
C SER A 177 5.84 -20.79 -5.53
N PRO A 178 4.71 -21.17 -4.90
CA PRO A 178 4.48 -20.94 -3.47
C PRO A 178 5.53 -21.58 -2.55
N GLU A 179 6.21 -22.63 -2.99
CA GLU A 179 7.29 -23.32 -2.29
C GLU A 179 8.54 -22.44 -2.08
N GLU A 180 8.74 -21.42 -2.92
CA GLU A 180 9.83 -20.45 -2.81
C GLU A 180 9.54 -19.38 -1.73
N ILE A 181 8.38 -19.42 -1.07
CA ILE A 181 7.98 -18.50 -0.01
C ILE A 181 8.12 -19.19 1.34
N HIS A 182 8.95 -18.60 2.20
CA HIS A 182 9.14 -19.04 3.57
C HIS A 182 8.42 -18.12 4.53
N THR A 183 7.43 -18.65 5.24
CA THR A 183 6.66 -17.90 6.24
C THR A 183 6.98 -18.41 7.64
N ILE A 184 7.36 -17.52 8.55
CA ILE A 184 7.70 -17.81 9.94
C ILE A 184 6.85 -16.91 10.84
N PRO A 185 5.83 -17.47 11.52
CA PRO A 185 5.08 -16.74 12.54
C PRO A 185 5.96 -16.35 13.73
N ILE A 186 5.74 -15.15 14.26
CA ILE A 186 6.46 -14.63 15.42
C ILE A 186 5.48 -14.43 16.57
N SER A 187 5.84 -14.95 17.74
CA SER A 187 5.08 -14.73 18.97
C SER A 187 5.17 -13.25 19.38
N VAL A 188 4.03 -12.57 19.51
CA VAL A 188 3.98 -11.18 19.98
C VAL A 188 4.56 -11.05 21.40
N LYS A 189 4.42 -12.10 22.23
CA LYS A 189 4.87 -12.08 23.61
C LYS A 189 6.38 -12.26 23.74
N GLU A 190 6.96 -13.14 22.93
CA GLU A 190 8.38 -13.50 23.03
C GLU A 190 9.25 -12.67 22.09
N GLY A 191 8.67 -12.14 21.01
CA GLY A 191 9.40 -11.45 19.96
C GLY A 191 10.08 -12.42 18.98
N LEU A 192 10.87 -11.86 18.07
CA LEU A 192 11.68 -12.61 17.12
C LEU A 192 12.87 -13.26 17.83
N HIS A 193 12.95 -14.59 17.81
CA HIS A 193 14.12 -15.32 18.29
C HIS A 193 15.24 -15.31 17.25
N LYS A 194 16.50 -15.24 17.71
CA LYS A 194 17.67 -15.29 16.82
C LYS A 194 17.65 -16.52 15.90
N SER A 195 17.24 -17.68 16.41
CA SER A 195 17.13 -18.93 15.65
C SER A 195 16.12 -18.86 14.51
N GLN A 196 15.04 -18.06 14.64
CA GLN A 196 14.07 -17.85 13.57
C GLN A 196 14.68 -16.99 12.46
N ALA A 197 15.39 -15.91 12.82
CA ALA A 197 16.10 -15.06 11.87
C ALA A 197 17.21 -15.83 11.13
N GLU A 198 18.02 -16.61 11.86
CA GLU A 198 19.04 -17.50 11.29
C GLU A 198 18.42 -18.55 10.37
N GLY A 199 17.32 -19.16 10.80
CA GLY A 199 16.58 -20.15 10.02
C GLY A 199 16.08 -19.59 8.70
N LEU A 200 15.52 -18.37 8.70
CA LEU A 200 15.14 -17.71 7.45
C LEU A 200 16.35 -17.39 6.59
N ALA A 201 17.39 -16.78 7.16
CA ALA A 201 18.57 -16.38 6.40
C ALA A 201 19.24 -17.57 5.70
N ARG A 202 19.30 -18.74 6.36
CA ARG A 202 19.77 -19.99 5.73
C ARG A 202 18.85 -20.47 4.62
N LYS A 203 17.52 -20.40 4.79
CA LYS A 203 16.55 -20.75 3.73
C LYS A 203 16.65 -19.83 2.51
N LEU A 204 16.94 -18.55 2.71
CA LEU A 204 17.26 -17.59 1.64
C LEU A 204 18.64 -17.84 1.01
N GLY A 205 19.38 -18.83 1.50
CA GLY A 205 20.67 -19.24 0.96
C GLY A 205 21.80 -18.26 1.26
N PHE A 206 21.72 -17.45 2.34
CA PHE A 206 22.88 -16.67 2.77
C PHE A 206 24.03 -17.60 3.16
N ARG A 207 25.22 -17.31 2.64
CA ARG A 207 26.47 -18.03 2.96
C ARG A 207 26.88 -17.70 4.39
N ASP A 208 27.64 -18.58 5.04
CA ASP A 208 28.02 -18.41 6.45
C ASP A 208 28.72 -17.06 6.73
N GLU A 209 29.53 -16.56 5.79
CA GLU A 209 30.18 -15.24 5.85
C GLU A 209 29.21 -14.05 5.98
N LEU A 210 28.00 -14.18 5.42
CA LEU A 210 26.98 -13.12 5.39
C LEU A 210 25.81 -13.41 6.33
N LEU A 211 25.82 -14.57 6.98
CA LEU A 211 24.68 -15.02 7.78
C LEU A 211 24.44 -14.09 8.95
N ASP A 212 25.47 -13.72 9.70
CA ASP A 212 25.36 -12.81 10.84
C ASP A 212 24.86 -11.42 10.40
N GLN A 213 25.31 -10.94 9.24
CA GLN A 213 24.83 -9.67 8.68
C GLN A 213 23.35 -9.74 8.29
N ALA A 214 22.92 -10.83 7.62
CA ALA A 214 21.52 -11.03 7.26
C ALA A 214 20.63 -11.13 8.50
N VAL A 215 21.07 -11.86 9.53
CA VAL A 215 20.37 -12.01 10.81
C VAL A 215 20.24 -10.67 11.52
N ASP A 216 21.31 -9.87 11.55
CA ASP A 216 21.29 -8.52 12.11
C ASP A 216 20.27 -7.61 11.38
N GLN A 217 20.28 -7.61 10.04
CA GLN A 217 19.31 -6.84 9.25
C GLN A 217 17.86 -7.28 9.54
N ILE A 218 17.57 -8.59 9.51
CA ILE A 218 16.23 -9.13 9.82
C ILE A 218 15.79 -8.72 11.24
N THR A 219 16.70 -8.82 12.21
CA THR A 219 16.41 -8.47 13.61
C THR A 219 16.12 -6.98 13.77
N LYS A 220 16.92 -6.11 13.14
CA LYS A 220 16.69 -4.66 13.15
C LYS A 220 15.39 -4.28 12.46
N LEU A 221 15.06 -4.89 11.33
CA LEU A 221 13.79 -4.68 10.62
C LEU A 221 12.59 -5.07 11.49
N TYR A 222 12.68 -6.19 12.21
CA TYR A 222 11.63 -6.58 13.18
C TYR A 222 11.49 -5.59 14.33
N ASN A 223 12.62 -5.16 14.91
CA ASN A 223 12.60 -4.17 15.98
C ASN A 223 12.01 -2.83 15.52
N LEU A 224 12.33 -2.41 14.29
CA LEU A 224 11.74 -1.23 13.67
C LEU A 224 10.23 -1.42 13.51
N PHE A 225 9.79 -2.52 12.88
CA PHE A 225 8.38 -2.85 12.67
C PHE A 225 7.56 -2.75 13.97
N MET A 226 8.08 -3.29 15.07
CA MET A 226 7.42 -3.23 16.37
C MET A 226 7.42 -1.82 16.99
N LYS A 227 8.49 -1.04 16.81
CA LYS A 227 8.61 0.32 17.37
C LYS A 227 7.81 1.37 16.61
N THR A 228 7.55 1.15 15.33
CA THR A 228 6.88 2.12 14.44
C THR A 228 5.40 1.81 14.25
N ASP A 229 4.84 0.83 14.97
CA ASP A 229 3.48 0.34 14.80
C ASP A 229 3.15 -0.01 13.33
N SER A 230 4.13 -0.64 12.66
CA SER A 230 3.96 -1.02 11.26
C SER A 230 3.01 -2.22 11.13
N VAL A 231 2.21 -2.21 10.07
CA VAL A 231 1.38 -3.37 9.67
C VAL A 231 1.97 -4.13 8.50
N LEU A 232 2.83 -3.46 7.73
CA LEU A 232 3.62 -4.02 6.64
C LEU A 232 4.96 -3.30 6.59
N LEU A 233 6.03 -4.07 6.53
CA LEU A 233 7.37 -3.64 6.15
C LEU A 233 7.84 -4.64 5.09
N GLU A 234 7.99 -4.19 3.85
CA GLU A 234 8.46 -5.00 2.73
C GLU A 234 9.76 -4.43 2.17
N ILE A 235 10.76 -5.29 1.99
CA ILE A 235 12.04 -5.02 1.35
C ILE A 235 12.07 -5.81 0.04
N ASN A 236 12.05 -5.11 -1.09
CA ASN A 236 12.01 -5.76 -2.40
C ASN A 236 12.69 -4.91 -3.49
N PRO A 237 14.00 -5.12 -3.76
CA PRO A 237 14.81 -6.24 -3.29
C PRO A 237 15.60 -5.98 -2.00
N LEU A 238 15.82 -7.05 -1.23
CA LEU A 238 16.94 -7.19 -0.30
C LEU A 238 18.15 -7.72 -1.10
N ILE A 239 19.21 -6.92 -1.19
CA ILE A 239 20.35 -7.20 -2.07
C ILE A 239 21.50 -7.84 -1.29
N GLU A 240 22.04 -8.94 -1.82
CA GLU A 240 23.43 -9.32 -1.57
C GLU A 240 24.31 -8.69 -2.65
N THR A 241 25.22 -7.81 -2.27
CA THR A 241 26.15 -7.17 -3.21
C THR A 241 27.34 -8.07 -3.54
N ALA A 242 28.00 -7.79 -4.67
CA ALA A 242 29.20 -8.51 -5.07
C ALA A 242 30.36 -8.37 -4.06
N ASP A 243 30.43 -7.28 -3.31
CA ASP A 243 31.41 -7.03 -2.24
C ASP A 243 31.01 -7.63 -0.88
N GLY A 244 29.98 -8.47 -0.84
CA GLY A 244 29.60 -9.21 0.37
C GLY A 244 28.91 -8.33 1.42
N LYS A 245 27.90 -7.56 1.02
CA LYS A 245 27.02 -6.83 1.94
C LYS A 245 25.56 -7.19 1.71
N VAL A 246 24.79 -7.13 2.79
CA VAL A 246 23.32 -7.26 2.77
C VAL A 246 22.69 -5.88 2.91
N ILE A 247 21.95 -5.43 1.90
CA ILE A 247 21.43 -4.05 1.81
C ILE A 247 19.94 -4.05 1.42
N CYS A 248 19.13 -3.30 2.14
CA CYS A 248 17.72 -3.05 1.81
C CYS A 248 17.62 -1.98 0.71
N ALA A 249 17.41 -2.38 -0.55
CA ALA A 249 17.55 -1.48 -1.69
C ALA A 249 16.29 -0.71 -2.07
N ASP A 250 15.12 -1.28 -1.77
CA ASP A 250 13.81 -0.65 -1.88
C ASP A 250 12.95 -1.08 -0.69
N ALA A 251 12.04 -0.22 -0.28
CA ALA A 251 11.24 -0.43 0.91
C ALA A 251 9.82 0.10 0.72
N LYS A 252 8.85 -0.66 1.19
CA LYS A 252 7.46 -0.25 1.35
C LYS A 252 7.05 -0.44 2.80
N VAL A 253 6.65 0.65 3.45
CA VAL A 253 6.28 0.66 4.87
C VAL A 253 4.87 1.19 5.02
N ASN A 254 4.03 0.45 5.74
CA ASN A 254 2.69 0.85 6.14
C ASN A 254 2.58 0.83 7.65
N ILE A 255 2.03 1.90 8.22
CA ILE A 255 1.87 2.11 9.65
C ILE A 255 0.37 2.10 9.99
N ASP A 256 0.01 1.55 11.14
CA ASP A 256 -1.36 1.53 11.64
C ASP A 256 -1.84 2.96 11.98
N ASP A 257 -2.91 3.41 11.33
CA ASP A 257 -3.51 4.72 11.60
C ASP A 257 -4.03 4.86 13.03
N ASN A 258 -4.39 3.76 13.69
CA ASN A 258 -4.79 3.79 15.09
C ASN A 258 -3.62 4.14 16.03
N ALA A 259 -2.37 4.03 15.57
CA ALA A 259 -1.19 4.39 16.34
C ALA A 259 -0.82 5.89 16.24
N PHE A 260 -1.60 6.70 15.52
CA PHE A 260 -1.37 8.14 15.34
C PHE A 260 -1.01 8.86 16.64
N PHE A 261 -1.72 8.56 17.73
CA PHE A 261 -1.55 9.25 19.01
C PHE A 261 -0.13 9.12 19.60
N ARG A 262 0.60 8.05 19.27
CA ARG A 262 1.96 7.77 19.74
C ARG A 262 3.03 7.81 18.64
N GLN A 263 2.65 7.90 17.37
CA GLN A 263 3.55 7.95 16.21
C GLN A 263 3.54 9.32 15.49
N LYS A 264 3.31 10.42 16.21
CA LYS A 264 3.08 11.76 15.63
C LYS A 264 4.13 12.20 14.61
N GLU A 265 5.40 11.90 14.87
CA GLU A 265 6.52 12.25 13.98
C GLU A 265 6.44 11.53 12.63
N LEU A 266 6.05 10.26 12.63
CA LEU A 266 5.84 9.50 11.38
C LEU A 266 4.64 10.05 10.62
N PHE A 267 3.54 10.36 11.30
CA PHE A 267 2.36 10.93 10.65
C PHE A 267 2.57 12.35 10.11
N ALA A 268 3.57 13.09 10.61
CA ALA A 268 3.98 14.35 10.00
C ALA A 268 4.61 14.18 8.60
N LEU A 269 5.08 12.98 8.25
CA LEU A 269 5.64 12.64 6.94
C LEU A 269 4.57 12.36 5.87
N LYS A 270 3.29 12.32 6.27
CA LYS A 270 2.16 11.97 5.39
C LYS A 270 2.09 12.88 4.17
N ASP A 271 2.07 12.28 2.99
CA ASP A 271 1.92 13.00 1.71
C ASP A 271 0.49 12.90 1.17
N ILE A 272 -0.31 13.92 1.47
CA ILE A 272 -1.72 14.01 1.03
C ILE A 272 -1.87 14.13 -0.49
N THR A 273 -0.81 14.49 -1.24
CA THR A 273 -0.88 14.60 -2.70
C THR A 273 -1.00 13.23 -3.38
N GLN A 274 -0.75 12.16 -2.62
CA GLN A 274 -0.79 10.78 -3.08
C GLN A 274 -2.11 10.08 -2.72
N GLU A 275 -3.01 10.76 -2.01
CA GLU A 275 -4.32 10.27 -1.59
C GLU A 275 -5.41 10.81 -2.51
N ASP A 276 -6.56 10.12 -2.54
CA ASP A 276 -7.72 10.64 -3.24
C ASP A 276 -8.18 11.94 -2.56
N PRO A 277 -8.36 13.08 -3.28
CA PRO A 277 -8.85 14.31 -2.69
C PRO A 277 -10.18 14.16 -1.93
N ARG A 278 -11.02 13.21 -2.35
CA ARG A 278 -12.30 12.89 -1.70
C ARG A 278 -12.07 12.21 -0.34
N ASP A 279 -11.10 11.31 -0.25
CA ASP A 279 -10.69 10.68 1.02
C ASP A 279 -10.10 11.70 1.99
N VAL A 280 -9.24 12.59 1.50
CA VAL A 280 -8.64 13.67 2.31
C VAL A 280 -9.71 14.60 2.87
N ARG A 281 -10.72 14.94 2.07
CA ARG A 281 -11.87 15.73 2.52
C ARG A 281 -12.71 14.97 3.55
N ALA A 282 -13.05 13.72 3.28
CA ALA A 282 -13.83 12.87 4.20
C ALA A 282 -13.16 12.76 5.57
N ALA A 283 -11.83 12.62 5.60
CA ALA A 283 -11.06 12.54 6.83
C ALA A 283 -11.18 13.79 7.72
N LYS A 284 -11.39 14.99 7.15
CA LYS A 284 -11.61 16.23 7.93
C LYS A 284 -12.89 16.18 8.77
N TYR A 285 -13.87 15.40 8.31
CA TYR A 285 -15.15 15.22 8.98
C TYR A 285 -15.21 13.91 9.79
N ASP A 286 -14.09 13.20 9.96
CA ASP A 286 -14.03 11.87 10.59
C ASP A 286 -14.95 10.84 9.90
N LEU A 287 -15.09 10.97 8.58
CA LEU A 287 -15.91 10.09 7.74
C LEU A 287 -15.02 9.07 7.02
N ASN A 288 -15.49 7.84 6.88
CA ASN A 288 -14.88 6.83 6.00
C ASN A 288 -15.53 6.90 4.62
N TYR A 289 -14.78 7.35 3.62
CA TYR A 289 -15.23 7.39 2.23
C TYR A 289 -14.58 6.27 1.42
N ILE A 290 -15.35 5.64 0.54
CA ILE A 290 -14.87 4.70 -0.47
C ILE A 290 -15.44 5.16 -1.81
N GLY A 291 -14.56 5.60 -2.70
CA GLY A 291 -14.91 5.92 -4.07
C GLY A 291 -15.12 4.64 -4.89
N LEU A 292 -16.15 4.64 -5.73
CA LEU A 292 -16.49 3.55 -6.64
C LEU A 292 -16.87 4.14 -8.00
N ASP A 293 -16.91 3.31 -9.04
CA ASP A 293 -17.31 3.72 -10.38
C ASP A 293 -18.80 3.41 -10.56
N GLY A 294 -19.67 4.40 -10.35
CA GLY A 294 -21.13 4.20 -10.41
C GLY A 294 -21.92 5.49 -10.52
N ASN A 295 -23.22 5.47 -10.19
CA ASN A 295 -24.13 6.61 -10.30
C ASN A 295 -24.97 6.89 -9.04
N ILE A 296 -24.90 6.04 -8.01
CA ILE A 296 -25.61 6.21 -6.73
C ILE A 296 -24.64 6.50 -5.58
N GLY A 297 -24.79 7.66 -4.93
CA GLY A 297 -24.08 7.97 -3.69
C GLY A 297 -24.79 7.38 -2.47
N CYS A 298 -24.06 6.69 -1.59
CA CYS A 298 -24.64 6.09 -0.39
C CYS A 298 -24.06 6.71 0.88
N ILE A 299 -24.92 7.03 1.84
CA ILE A 299 -24.51 7.55 3.14
C ILE A 299 -25.11 6.69 4.23
N VAL A 300 -24.25 5.97 4.93
CA VAL A 300 -24.66 4.85 5.79
C VAL A 300 -23.99 4.94 7.15
N ASN A 301 -24.73 4.72 8.23
CA ASN A 301 -24.11 4.69 9.55
C ASN A 301 -23.53 3.30 9.88
N GLY A 302 -22.21 3.20 9.96
CA GLY A 302 -21.47 1.98 10.27
C GLY A 302 -21.03 1.17 9.04
N ALA A 303 -19.80 0.66 9.09
CA ALA A 303 -19.14 -0.02 7.97
C ALA A 303 -19.87 -1.30 7.49
N GLY A 304 -20.42 -2.10 8.42
CA GLY A 304 -21.14 -3.33 8.05
C GLY A 304 -22.42 -3.04 7.26
N LEU A 305 -23.19 -2.02 7.66
CA LEU A 305 -24.40 -1.62 6.95
C LEU A 305 -24.09 -0.95 5.61
N ALA A 306 -22.98 -0.21 5.55
CA ALA A 306 -22.46 0.36 4.31
C ALA A 306 -22.18 -0.72 3.25
N MET A 307 -21.50 -1.81 3.64
CA MET A 307 -21.27 -2.95 2.77
C MET A 307 -22.56 -3.67 2.36
N ALA A 308 -23.45 -3.95 3.31
CA ALA A 308 -24.73 -4.59 2.99
C ALA A 308 -25.60 -3.75 2.03
N THR A 309 -25.52 -2.42 2.14
CA THR A 309 -26.23 -1.49 1.25
C THR A 309 -25.67 -1.56 -0.18
N MET A 310 -24.34 -1.67 -0.34
CA MET A 310 -23.73 -1.93 -1.65
C MET A 310 -24.23 -3.23 -2.25
N ASP A 311 -24.19 -4.30 -1.46
CA ASP A 311 -24.55 -5.63 -1.93
C ASP A 311 -26.01 -5.66 -2.41
N ILE A 312 -26.91 -4.98 -1.69
CA ILE A 312 -28.31 -4.83 -2.09
C ILE A 312 -28.43 -3.99 -3.37
N ILE A 313 -27.75 -2.85 -3.48
CA ILE A 313 -27.78 -2.03 -4.70
C ILE A 313 -27.30 -2.84 -5.89
N LYS A 314 -26.22 -3.60 -5.75
CA LYS A 314 -25.71 -4.47 -6.81
C LYS A 314 -26.71 -5.58 -7.16
N LEU A 315 -27.27 -6.25 -6.16
CA LEU A 315 -28.24 -7.35 -6.34
C LEU A 315 -29.49 -6.91 -7.11
N TYR A 316 -30.00 -5.70 -6.84
CA TYR A 316 -31.20 -5.16 -7.50
C TYR A 316 -30.88 -4.24 -8.69
N GLY A 317 -29.60 -3.89 -8.88
CA GLY A 317 -29.10 -2.98 -9.90
C GLY A 317 -28.74 -3.65 -11.22
N GLU A 318 -28.55 -4.98 -11.25
CA GLU A 318 -28.20 -5.75 -12.46
C GLU A 318 -29.19 -5.55 -13.62
N ASP A 319 -30.47 -5.28 -13.33
CA ASP A 319 -31.51 -5.01 -14.35
C ASP A 319 -31.63 -3.51 -14.74
N SER A 320 -30.94 -2.58 -14.07
CA SER A 320 -31.20 -1.13 -14.18
C SER A 320 -29.97 -0.21 -14.36
N MET A 321 -28.78 -0.75 -14.59
CA MET A 321 -27.51 0.02 -14.71
C MET A 321 -27.26 0.93 -13.49
N MET A 322 -27.71 0.49 -12.32
CA MET A 322 -27.56 1.20 -11.05
C MET A 322 -26.35 0.64 -10.32
N GLU A 323 -25.32 1.47 -10.14
CA GLU A 323 -24.06 1.09 -9.50
C GLU A 323 -23.70 2.11 -8.42
N ALA A 324 -23.16 1.65 -7.30
CA ALA A 324 -22.74 2.57 -6.23
C ALA A 324 -21.54 3.40 -6.73
N LEU A 325 -21.66 4.73 -6.72
CA LEU A 325 -20.62 5.71 -7.04
C LEU A 325 -19.67 5.96 -5.86
N GLY A 326 -20.11 5.63 -4.66
CA GLY A 326 -19.27 5.72 -3.47
C GLY A 326 -20.11 5.69 -2.20
N ILE A 327 -19.48 5.31 -1.10
CA ILE A 327 -20.13 5.24 0.20
C ILE A 327 -19.37 6.07 1.23
N VAL A 328 -20.15 6.85 1.96
CA VAL A 328 -19.74 7.51 3.19
C VAL A 328 -20.26 6.66 4.35
N SER A 329 -19.36 6.10 5.14
CA SER A 329 -19.72 5.49 6.41
C SER A 329 -19.29 6.33 7.61
N PHE A 330 -20.21 6.51 8.56
CA PHE A 330 -19.99 7.35 9.74
C PHE A 330 -20.45 6.67 11.03
N LEU A 331 -19.74 6.96 12.13
CA LEU A 331 -20.16 6.54 13.48
C LEU A 331 -20.94 7.65 14.20
N ARG A 332 -20.67 8.93 13.90
CA ARG A 332 -21.37 10.09 14.47
C ARG A 332 -21.91 10.97 13.35
N LYS A 333 -23.08 11.57 13.56
CA LYS A 333 -23.86 12.30 12.53
C LYS A 333 -23.18 13.56 11.98
N THR A 334 -22.16 14.10 12.65
CA THR A 334 -21.54 15.39 12.33
C THR A 334 -20.82 15.35 10.98
N GLY A 335 -21.09 16.32 10.10
CA GLY A 335 -20.40 16.52 8.82
C GLY A 335 -20.84 15.61 7.66
N ALA A 336 -21.58 14.52 7.91
CA ALA A 336 -21.96 13.57 6.86
C ALA A 336 -22.93 14.16 5.81
N GLU A 337 -23.88 14.99 6.24
CA GLU A 337 -24.85 15.66 5.35
C GLU A 337 -24.19 16.81 4.56
N GLU A 338 -23.26 17.56 5.17
CA GLU A 338 -22.46 18.60 4.49
C GLU A 338 -21.55 17.97 3.43
N PHE A 339 -20.82 16.91 3.79
CA PHE A 339 -19.98 16.16 2.85
C PHE A 339 -20.79 15.52 1.71
N ALA A 340 -22.03 15.08 1.97
CA ALA A 340 -22.94 14.57 0.95
C ALA A 340 -23.20 15.56 -0.17
N MET A 341 -23.51 16.80 0.23
CA MET A 341 -23.84 17.89 -0.69
C MET A 341 -22.60 18.28 -1.50
N GLU A 342 -21.44 18.37 -0.85
CA GLU A 342 -20.17 18.65 -1.54
C GLU A 342 -19.78 17.54 -2.55
N ILE A 343 -19.96 16.26 -2.21
CA ILE A 343 -19.64 15.14 -3.12
C ILE A 343 -20.57 15.14 -4.35
N GLY A 344 -21.84 15.51 -4.18
CA GLY A 344 -22.76 15.70 -5.30
C GLY A 344 -22.23 16.71 -6.32
N GLU A 345 -21.61 17.79 -5.85
CA GLU A 345 -20.97 18.80 -6.71
C GLU A 345 -19.65 18.31 -7.33
N ILE A 346 -18.82 17.60 -6.55
CA ILE A 346 -17.49 17.11 -6.99
C ILE A 346 -17.60 16.01 -8.04
N SER A 347 -18.61 15.15 -7.94
CA SER A 347 -18.77 13.99 -8.83
C SER A 347 -19.41 14.33 -10.18
N GLY A 348 -19.85 15.57 -10.39
CA GLY A 348 -20.44 16.03 -11.65
C GLY A 348 -21.70 15.26 -12.08
N ALA A 349 -22.25 14.43 -11.18
CA ALA A 349 -23.36 13.54 -11.46
C ALA A 349 -24.64 14.11 -10.87
N SER A 350 -25.75 14.02 -11.63
CA SER A 350 -27.13 14.07 -11.14
C SER A 350 -27.43 12.87 -10.23
N SER A 351 -26.60 12.65 -9.22
CA SER A 351 -26.46 11.42 -8.48
C SER A 351 -27.59 11.31 -7.45
N LYS A 352 -28.30 10.19 -7.50
CA LYS A 352 -29.31 9.86 -6.49
C LYS A 352 -28.56 9.53 -5.20
N LEU A 353 -28.85 10.26 -4.14
CA LEU A 353 -28.23 10.06 -2.84
C LEU A 353 -29.16 9.25 -1.93
N ILE A 354 -28.66 8.13 -1.40
CA ILE A 354 -29.39 7.25 -0.49
C ILE A 354 -28.84 7.42 0.92
N PHE A 355 -29.70 7.83 1.85
CA PHE A 355 -29.39 7.84 3.27
C PHE A 355 -29.93 6.58 3.94
N VAL A 356 -29.04 5.78 4.52
CA VAL A 356 -29.41 4.59 5.30
C VAL A 356 -28.98 4.79 6.74
N LYS A 357 -29.95 4.85 7.65
CA LYS A 357 -29.70 4.97 9.09
C LYS A 357 -30.32 3.82 9.85
N ARG A 358 -29.55 3.17 10.73
CA ARG A 358 -30.10 2.28 11.76
C ARG A 358 -31.01 3.10 12.69
N THR A 359 -32.32 2.90 12.58
CA THR A 359 -33.30 3.37 13.55
C THR A 359 -33.25 2.48 14.80
N LYS A 360 -33.46 3.06 15.98
CA LYS A 360 -33.68 2.25 17.18
C LYS A 360 -35.01 1.50 16.99
N GLN A 361 -34.96 0.22 16.64
CA GLN A 361 -36.09 -0.68 16.86
C GLN A 361 -36.27 -0.82 18.37
N ASN A 362 -37.16 0.01 18.93
CA ASN A 362 -37.76 -0.18 20.24
C ASN A 362 -39.14 0.50 20.29
N GLN A 363 -39.93 0.31 19.23
CA GLN A 363 -41.38 0.42 19.30
C GLN A 363 -41.95 -0.78 18.55
N PHE A 364 -42.32 -1.81 19.30
CA PHE A 364 -43.35 -2.73 18.85
C PHE A 364 -44.60 -1.89 18.62
N LEU A 365 -45.02 -1.76 17.36
CA LEU A 365 -46.37 -1.31 17.04
C LEU A 365 -47.30 -2.47 17.39
N ASN A 366 -48.08 -2.29 18.46
CA ASN A 366 -49.27 -3.10 18.73
C ASN A 366 -50.34 -2.83 17.67
#